data_AF-A0A7J2X030-F1
#
_entry.id   AF-A0A7J2X030-F1
#
_cell.length_a   1.000
_cell.length_b   1.000
_cell.length_c   1.000
_cell.angle_alpha   90.00
_cell.angle_beta   90.00
_cell.angle_gamma   90.00
#
_symmetry.space_group_name_H-M   'P 1'
#
loop_
_entity.id
_entity.type
_entity.pdbx_description
1 polymer ?
#
loop_
_entity_poly.entity_id
_entity_poly.type
_entity_poly.pdbx_seq_one_letter_code
_entity_poly.pdbx_strand_id
1 'polypeptide(L)'
;MKKVDDDKLSIYINAFGLIGGIFYIIVIGLLSIPTLFFIRDHAGYANPITIKSFTIFITVVPQEIPIAINSDYLTIIVLEFYLALGIIDILRNINSDKPLIKMFLLAGVVLVLSILIEALQSSIGVETGELEAPNDYIYYISAVYAPIGEEIGFRLTIIGLASLIMYFLSREGKTLKGVLTSFLIPYKIYKDDHDKMYVLYILVIFTSLVFGFAHLMGPGWKLGKVTLSILAGLYLGYLFVKYGITTSILGHAYFNVYLLTLYFLSELAGDYIPTYGEMVEITISVLYFILSIAIGVIYLVWLAYKFVKRYSGYGVEYEI
;
A
#
# COMPACT_ATOMS: atom_id res chain seq x y z
N MET A 1 5.95 -26.72 -27.65
CA MET A 1 6.13 -25.77 -26.53
C MET A 1 5.93 -26.56 -25.23
N LYS A 2 6.96 -26.72 -24.39
CA LYS A 2 6.85 -27.50 -23.14
C LYS A 2 5.82 -26.82 -22.22
N LYS A 3 4.83 -27.57 -21.72
CA LYS A 3 3.92 -27.10 -20.64
C LYS A 3 4.82 -26.63 -19.48
N VAL A 4 4.82 -25.33 -19.21
CA VAL A 4 5.37 -24.82 -17.96
C VAL A 4 4.44 -25.34 -16.88
N ASP A 5 5.01 -26.05 -15.92
CA ASP A 5 4.30 -26.52 -14.74
C ASP A 5 3.84 -25.28 -13.94
N ASP A 6 2.52 -25.00 -13.97
CA ASP A 6 1.93 -23.81 -13.34
C ASP A 6 2.30 -23.74 -11.84
N ASP A 7 2.52 -24.88 -11.20
CA ASP A 7 2.92 -24.99 -9.81
C ASP A 7 4.35 -24.47 -9.60
N LYS A 8 5.29 -24.82 -10.49
CA LYS A 8 6.67 -24.32 -10.43
C LYS A 8 6.74 -22.80 -10.62
N LEU A 9 6.01 -22.26 -11.61
CA LEU A 9 6.02 -20.82 -11.87
C LEU A 9 5.43 -20.05 -10.68
N SER A 10 4.37 -20.58 -10.05
CA SER A 10 3.78 -19.97 -8.87
C SER A 10 4.75 -19.92 -7.67
N ILE A 11 5.59 -20.96 -7.51
CA ILE A 11 6.62 -21.01 -6.46
C ILE A 11 7.64 -19.89 -6.65
N TYR A 12 8.16 -19.71 -7.87
CA TYR A 12 9.13 -18.64 -8.14
C TYR A 12 8.54 -17.25 -7.91
N ILE A 13 7.31 -17.00 -8.39
CA ILE A 13 6.62 -15.72 -8.18
C ILE A 13 6.44 -15.43 -6.69
N ASN A 14 6.01 -16.43 -5.91
CA ASN A 14 5.88 -16.28 -4.47
C ASN A 14 7.23 -16.06 -3.78
N ALA A 15 8.33 -16.68 -4.27
CA ALA A 15 9.67 -16.43 -3.76
C ALA A 15 10.11 -14.98 -4.02
N PHE A 16 9.87 -14.44 -5.22
CA PHE A 16 10.12 -13.03 -5.52
C PHE A 16 9.32 -12.08 -4.63
N GLY A 17 8.04 -12.37 -4.41
CA GLY A 17 7.22 -11.56 -3.50
C GLY A 17 7.66 -11.68 -2.03
N LEU A 18 8.22 -12.82 -1.61
CA LEU A 18 8.83 -12.96 -0.27
C LEU A 18 10.07 -12.08 -0.12
N ILE A 19 10.95 -12.11 -1.13
CA ILE A 19 12.15 -11.28 -1.17
C ILE A 19 11.74 -9.79 -1.11
N GLY A 20 10.76 -9.37 -1.92
CA GLY A 20 10.20 -8.02 -1.85
C GLY A 20 9.64 -7.66 -0.47
N GLY A 21 8.92 -8.58 0.17
CA GLY A 21 8.38 -8.40 1.52
C GLY A 21 9.44 -8.23 2.59
N ILE A 22 10.52 -9.02 2.54
CA ILE A 22 11.66 -8.87 3.44
C ILE A 22 12.33 -7.51 3.22
N PHE A 23 12.52 -7.09 1.97
CA PHE A 23 13.14 -5.81 1.67
C PHE A 23 12.32 -4.62 2.14
N TYR A 24 11.00 -4.69 2.03
CA TYR A 24 10.16 -3.64 2.59
C TYR A 24 10.30 -3.50 4.09
N ILE A 25 10.35 -4.62 4.83
CA ILE A 25 10.58 -4.60 6.27
C ILE A 25 11.94 -3.97 6.58
N ILE A 26 12.97 -4.26 5.79
CA ILE A 26 14.30 -3.64 5.92
C ILE A 26 14.22 -2.12 5.70
N VAL A 27 13.58 -1.66 4.62
CA VAL A 27 13.49 -0.22 4.33
C VAL A 27 12.66 0.52 5.39
N ILE A 28 11.51 -0.04 5.80
CA ILE A 28 10.66 0.55 6.84
C ILE A 28 11.35 0.55 8.21
N GLY A 29 11.99 -0.57 8.58
CA GLY A 29 12.55 -0.74 9.92
C GLY A 29 13.97 -0.21 10.12
N LEU A 30 14.81 -0.23 9.09
CA LEU A 30 16.22 0.15 9.20
C LEU A 30 16.54 1.48 8.55
N LEU A 31 15.94 1.79 7.40
CA LEU A 31 16.34 2.96 6.61
C LEU A 31 15.46 4.19 6.87
N SER A 32 14.18 4.00 7.18
CA SER A 32 13.22 5.11 7.36
C SER A 32 13.54 6.01 8.56
N ILE A 33 14.12 5.46 9.64
CA ILE A 33 14.51 6.26 10.82
C ILE A 33 15.75 7.13 10.52
N PRO A 34 16.86 6.61 9.96
CA PRO A 34 17.95 7.44 9.46
C PRO A 34 17.49 8.52 8.49
N THR A 35 16.62 8.17 7.53
CA THR A 35 16.04 9.12 6.58
C THR A 35 15.27 10.25 7.27
N LEU A 36 14.47 9.95 8.30
CA LEU A 36 13.78 10.97 9.10
C LEU A 36 14.75 12.01 9.69
N PHE A 37 15.83 11.55 10.32
CA PHE A 37 16.81 12.46 10.94
C PHE A 37 17.56 13.28 9.89
N PHE A 38 17.95 12.64 8.79
CA PHE A 38 18.60 13.31 7.67
C PHE A 38 17.75 14.48 7.14
N ILE A 39 16.48 14.20 6.82
CA ILE A 39 15.57 15.20 6.24
C ILE A 39 15.29 16.32 7.24
N ARG A 40 15.14 16.00 8.53
CA ARG A 40 14.96 17.00 9.59
C ARG A 40 16.12 17.99 9.64
N ASP A 41 17.34 17.47 9.63
CA ASP A 41 18.55 18.28 9.72
C ASP A 41 18.71 19.15 8.45
N HIS A 42 18.39 18.61 7.26
CA HIS A 42 18.37 19.36 5.99
C HIS A 42 17.32 20.47 5.95
N ALA A 43 16.16 20.23 6.55
CA ALA A 43 15.11 21.24 6.72
C ALA A 43 15.47 22.30 7.79
N GLY A 44 16.64 22.22 8.42
CA GLY A 44 17.14 23.21 9.38
C GLY A 44 16.55 23.09 10.78
N TYR A 45 15.90 21.97 11.12
CA TYR A 45 15.32 21.76 12.44
C TYR A 45 16.32 21.10 13.39
N ALA A 46 16.86 21.90 14.32
CA ALA A 46 17.72 21.38 15.40
C ALA A 46 16.96 20.53 16.43
N ASN A 47 15.63 20.70 16.53
CA ASN A 47 14.76 19.94 17.42
C ASN A 47 13.47 19.55 16.68
N PRO A 48 12.82 18.44 17.05
CA PRO A 48 11.57 18.03 16.40
C PRO A 48 10.44 19.01 16.72
N ILE A 49 9.51 19.14 15.79
CA ILE A 49 8.33 20.00 15.97
C ILE A 49 7.27 19.32 16.85
N THR A 50 6.36 20.11 17.39
CA THR A 50 5.17 19.58 18.06
C THR A 50 4.04 19.44 17.04
N ILE A 51 3.58 18.22 16.85
CA ILE A 51 2.36 17.92 16.09
C ILE A 51 1.18 18.26 16.99
N LYS A 52 0.30 19.13 16.48
CA LYS A 52 -0.86 19.66 17.21
C LYS A 52 -2.16 18.91 16.93
N SER A 53 -2.20 18.18 15.81
CA SER A 53 -3.35 17.38 15.44
C SER A 53 -2.93 16.21 14.56
N PHE A 54 -3.76 15.16 14.60
CA PHE A 54 -3.65 14.01 13.73
C PHE A 54 -4.93 13.90 12.90
N THR A 55 -4.78 13.93 11.58
CA THR A 55 -5.91 13.84 10.66
C THR A 55 -6.38 12.39 10.54
N ILE A 56 -7.64 12.13 10.89
CA ILE A 56 -8.34 10.89 10.56
C ILE A 56 -9.49 11.22 9.64
N PHE A 57 -9.67 10.44 8.59
CA PHE A 57 -10.83 10.59 7.73
C PHE A 57 -12.01 9.81 8.35
N ILE A 58 -13.21 10.40 8.38
CA ILE A 58 -14.45 9.68 8.65
C ILE A 58 -15.33 9.86 7.42
N THR A 59 -15.58 8.76 6.70
CA THR A 59 -16.37 8.76 5.47
C THR A 59 -15.99 9.93 4.54
N VAL A 60 -14.69 10.11 4.28
CA VAL A 60 -14.03 11.19 3.50
C VAL A 60 -13.81 12.54 4.17
N VAL A 61 -14.45 12.81 5.29
CA VAL A 61 -14.32 14.11 5.96
C VAL A 61 -13.08 14.06 6.85
N PRO A 62 -12.05 14.89 6.60
CA PRO A 62 -10.90 14.96 7.49
C PRO A 62 -11.35 15.50 8.85
N GLN A 63 -10.95 14.81 9.91
CA GLN A 63 -11.15 15.20 11.29
C GLN A 63 -9.79 15.37 11.94
N GLU A 64 -9.54 16.56 12.49
CA GLU A 64 -8.33 16.86 13.22
C GLU A 64 -8.49 16.44 14.68
N ILE A 65 -7.79 15.38 15.08
CA ILE A 65 -7.76 14.94 16.48
C ILE A 65 -6.67 15.72 17.20
N PRO A 66 -7.00 16.56 18.20
CA PRO A 66 -5.99 17.33 18.92
C PRO A 66 -5.03 16.40 19.65
N ILE A 67 -3.74 16.56 19.39
CA ILE A 67 -2.67 15.85 20.08
C ILE A 67 -1.52 16.82 20.34
N ALA A 68 -0.65 16.50 21.29
CA ALA A 68 0.57 17.27 21.52
C ALA A 68 1.71 16.27 21.69
N ILE A 69 2.35 15.94 20.58
CA ILE A 69 3.44 14.96 20.55
C ILE A 69 4.59 15.46 19.68
N ASN A 70 5.80 15.09 20.09
CA ASN A 70 7.01 15.30 19.32
C ASN A 70 6.91 14.54 17.98
N SER A 71 7.19 15.21 16.87
CA SER A 71 7.08 14.63 15.52
C SER A 71 7.98 13.42 15.32
N ASP A 72 9.22 13.44 15.81
CA ASP A 72 10.13 12.31 15.66
C ASP A 72 9.63 11.10 16.44
N TYR A 73 9.17 11.29 17.68
CA TYR A 73 8.61 10.19 18.47
C TYR A 73 7.37 9.59 17.83
N LEU A 74 6.44 10.42 17.34
CA LEU A 74 5.26 9.89 16.66
C LEU A 74 5.64 9.13 15.38
N THR A 75 6.57 9.67 14.58
CA THR A 75 7.05 9.01 13.35
C THR A 75 7.70 7.68 13.66
N ILE A 76 8.59 7.62 14.64
CA ILE A 76 9.26 6.37 15.04
C ILE A 76 8.23 5.35 15.53
N ILE A 77 7.26 5.75 16.37
CA ILE A 77 6.20 4.84 16.84
C ILE A 77 5.42 4.24 15.66
N VAL A 78 5.10 5.06 14.65
CA VAL A 78 4.35 4.60 13.48
C VAL A 78 5.19 3.69 12.58
N LEU A 79 6.48 3.99 12.39
CA LEU A 79 7.40 3.13 11.64
C LEU A 79 7.59 1.77 12.34
N GLU A 80 7.78 1.77 13.66
CA GLU A 80 7.89 0.56 14.47
C GLU A 80 6.59 -0.25 14.45
N PHE A 81 5.44 0.42 14.41
CA PHE A 81 4.15 -0.23 14.21
C PHE A 81 4.09 -0.94 12.84
N TYR A 82 4.48 -0.28 11.74
CA TYR A 82 4.55 -0.93 10.43
C TYR A 82 5.53 -2.11 10.40
N LEU A 83 6.70 -1.95 11.04
CA LEU A 83 7.70 -3.00 11.16
C LEU A 83 7.14 -4.22 11.89
N ALA A 84 6.51 -4.02 13.05
CA ALA A 84 5.90 -5.08 13.84
C ALA A 84 4.83 -5.84 13.05
N LEU A 85 3.96 -5.12 12.34
CA LEU A 85 2.93 -5.73 11.49
C LEU A 85 3.54 -6.58 10.36
N GLY A 86 4.58 -6.07 9.69
CA GLY A 86 5.29 -6.80 8.64
C GLY A 86 5.96 -8.08 9.15
N ILE A 87 6.69 -7.99 10.26
CA ILE A 87 7.35 -9.15 10.91
C ILE A 87 6.31 -10.19 11.31
N ILE A 88 5.21 -9.76 11.94
CA ILE A 88 4.12 -10.66 12.34
C ILE A 88 3.54 -11.40 11.14
N ASP A 89 3.36 -10.75 9.99
CA ASP A 89 2.84 -11.42 8.79
C ASP A 89 3.81 -12.48 8.24
N ILE A 90 5.11 -12.14 8.15
CA ILE A 90 6.15 -13.09 7.72
C ILE A 90 6.19 -14.31 8.65
N LEU A 91 6.23 -14.09 9.96
CA LEU A 91 6.33 -15.15 10.95
C LEU A 91 5.09 -16.07 10.97
N ARG A 92 3.90 -15.50 10.73
CA ARG A 92 2.64 -16.26 10.81
C ARG A 92 2.35 -17.10 9.56
N ASN A 93 2.99 -16.85 8.42
CA ASN A 93 2.57 -17.43 7.14
C ASN A 93 3.70 -17.94 6.25
N ILE A 94 4.29 -19.09 6.59
CA ILE A 94 5.17 -19.83 5.66
C ILE A 94 4.36 -20.72 4.67
N ASN A 95 3.10 -21.07 4.98
CA ASN A 95 2.33 -22.13 4.27
C ASN A 95 0.87 -21.79 3.85
N SER A 96 0.38 -20.55 3.97
CA SER A 96 -0.97 -20.16 3.45
C SER A 96 -0.89 -18.85 2.66
N ASP A 97 -1.90 -18.50 1.85
CA ASP A 97 -1.96 -17.27 1.00
C ASP A 97 -1.35 -16.04 1.69
N LYS A 98 -0.07 -15.80 1.45
CA LYS A 98 0.79 -14.94 2.28
C LYS A 98 0.42 -13.46 2.07
N PRO A 99 -0.24 -12.79 3.02
CA PRO A 99 -0.78 -11.45 2.82
C PRO A 99 0.28 -10.43 2.39
N LEU A 100 1.43 -10.39 3.07
CA LEU A 100 2.52 -9.47 2.74
C LEU A 100 3.07 -9.76 1.34
N ILE A 101 3.26 -11.02 0.96
CA ILE A 101 3.71 -11.38 -0.39
C ILE A 101 2.71 -10.91 -1.44
N LYS A 102 1.42 -11.18 -1.24
CA LYS A 102 0.37 -10.77 -2.19
C LYS A 102 0.27 -9.26 -2.27
N MET A 103 0.39 -8.58 -1.13
CA MET A 103 0.50 -7.13 -1.05
C MET A 103 1.67 -6.60 -1.89
N PHE A 104 2.86 -7.20 -1.79
CA PHE A 104 4.05 -6.84 -2.58
C PHE A 104 3.88 -7.05 -4.07
N LEU A 105 3.43 -8.24 -4.46
CA LEU A 105 3.22 -8.58 -5.87
C LEU A 105 2.22 -7.63 -6.53
N LEU A 106 1.13 -7.33 -5.83
CA LEU A 106 0.10 -6.39 -6.30
C LEU A 106 0.59 -4.93 -6.26
N ALA A 107 1.38 -4.53 -5.26
CA ALA A 107 1.99 -3.21 -5.19
C ALA A 107 2.90 -2.96 -6.40
N GLY A 108 3.71 -3.94 -6.80
CA GLY A 108 4.53 -3.86 -8.00
C GLY A 108 3.68 -3.67 -9.26
N VAL A 109 2.56 -4.38 -9.40
CA VAL A 109 1.64 -4.19 -10.53
C VAL A 109 1.08 -2.77 -10.54
N VAL A 110 0.61 -2.30 -9.40
CA VAL A 110 0.08 -0.94 -9.25
C VAL A 110 1.15 0.10 -9.56
N LEU A 111 2.39 -0.08 -9.10
CA LEU A 111 3.51 0.81 -9.41
C LEU A 111 3.77 0.90 -10.92
N VAL A 112 3.85 -0.24 -11.61
CA VAL A 112 4.03 -0.28 -13.07
C VAL A 112 2.88 0.43 -13.78
N LEU A 113 1.63 0.15 -13.38
CA LEU A 113 0.47 0.80 -13.97
C LEU A 113 0.45 2.31 -13.69
N SER A 114 0.83 2.74 -12.49
CA SER A 114 0.93 4.16 -12.14
C SER A 114 1.95 4.88 -13.02
N ILE A 115 3.15 4.31 -13.21
CA ILE A 115 4.19 4.87 -14.09
C ILE A 115 3.66 5.00 -15.53
N LEU A 116 2.97 3.96 -16.04
CA LEU A 116 2.40 3.99 -17.38
C LEU A 116 1.29 5.03 -17.53
N ILE A 117 0.38 5.12 -16.56
CA ILE A 117 -0.71 6.11 -16.56
C ILE A 117 -0.14 7.52 -16.51
N GLU A 118 0.83 7.78 -15.63
CA GLU A 118 1.47 9.09 -15.50
C GLU A 118 2.23 9.49 -16.77
N ALA A 119 2.95 8.56 -17.39
CA ALA A 119 3.60 8.79 -18.69
C ALA A 119 2.59 9.14 -19.80
N LEU A 120 1.43 8.48 -19.83
CA LEU A 120 0.37 8.79 -20.79
C LEU A 120 -0.29 10.15 -20.50
N GLN A 121 -0.57 10.45 -19.23
CA GLN A 121 -1.19 11.71 -18.82
C GLN A 121 -0.28 12.91 -19.11
N SER A 122 0.99 12.82 -18.73
CA SER A 122 1.98 13.85 -19.02
C SER A 122 2.16 14.08 -20.51
N SER A 123 2.08 13.02 -21.34
CA SER A 123 2.17 13.15 -22.81
C SER A 123 1.06 14.01 -23.44
N ILE A 124 -0.08 14.16 -22.74
CA ILE A 124 -1.21 15.00 -23.16
C ILE A 124 -1.38 16.25 -22.27
N GLY A 125 -0.37 16.60 -21.47
CA GLY A 125 -0.37 17.79 -20.61
C GLY A 125 -1.21 17.68 -19.33
N VAL A 126 -1.60 16.47 -18.94
CA VAL A 126 -2.28 16.22 -17.66
C VAL A 126 -1.24 15.93 -16.59
N GLU A 127 -1.02 16.90 -15.71
CA GLU A 127 -0.02 16.79 -14.65
C GLU A 127 -0.59 16.11 -13.39
N THR A 128 0.23 15.31 -12.71
CA THR A 128 -0.07 14.72 -11.40
C THR A 128 -0.03 15.79 -10.30
N GLY A 129 0.87 16.76 -10.42
CA GLY A 129 1.24 17.63 -9.31
C GLY A 129 2.02 16.88 -8.23
N GLU A 130 2.31 17.56 -7.14
CA GLU A 130 3.02 17.04 -5.98
C GLU A 130 2.36 17.56 -4.70
N LEU A 131 2.54 16.87 -3.58
CA LEU A 131 2.00 17.37 -2.33
C LEU A 131 2.80 18.60 -1.91
N GLU A 132 2.13 19.76 -1.83
CA GLU A 132 2.77 20.96 -1.31
C GLU A 132 2.99 20.83 0.20
N ALA A 133 4.25 20.85 0.63
CA ALA A 133 4.66 20.85 2.02
C ALA A 133 5.66 21.98 2.29
N PRO A 134 5.73 22.52 3.51
CA PRO A 134 6.69 23.58 3.84
C PRO A 134 8.16 23.21 3.62
N ASN A 135 8.47 21.92 3.75
CA ASN A 135 9.77 21.30 3.52
C ASN A 135 9.62 19.78 3.55
N ASP A 136 10.68 19.08 3.15
CA ASP A 136 10.73 17.62 3.05
C ASP A 136 10.48 16.91 4.38
N TYR A 137 10.85 17.54 5.50
CA TYR A 137 10.64 16.94 6.83
C TYR A 137 9.15 16.85 7.16
N ILE A 138 8.41 17.94 6.92
CA ILE A 138 6.95 17.93 7.07
C ILE A 138 6.29 17.01 6.05
N TYR A 139 6.82 16.96 4.82
CA TYR A 139 6.33 16.06 3.80
C TYR A 139 6.45 14.59 4.21
N TYR A 140 7.64 14.16 4.62
CA TYR A 140 7.93 12.80 5.05
C TYR A 140 7.09 12.38 6.26
N ILE A 141 6.99 13.24 7.27
CA ILE A 141 6.13 13.02 8.45
C ILE A 141 4.68 12.80 8.03
N SER A 142 4.14 13.66 7.16
CA SER A 142 2.76 13.57 6.68
C SER A 142 2.53 12.26 5.92
N ALA A 143 3.49 11.86 5.08
CA ALA A 143 3.45 10.62 4.32
C ALA A 143 3.50 9.37 5.22
N VAL A 144 4.24 9.40 6.33
CA VAL A 144 4.28 8.29 7.31
C VAL A 144 2.93 8.09 8.00
N TYR A 145 2.20 9.16 8.28
CA TYR A 145 0.92 9.09 9.00
C TYR A 145 -0.30 8.83 8.13
N ALA A 146 -0.29 9.33 6.89
CA ALA A 146 -1.40 9.23 5.96
C ALA A 146 -1.96 7.80 5.82
N PRO A 147 -1.14 6.72 5.70
CA PRO A 147 -1.64 5.35 5.63
C PRO A 147 -2.61 4.99 6.77
N ILE A 148 -2.32 5.36 8.01
CA ILE A 148 -3.20 5.01 9.14
C ILE A 148 -4.52 5.79 9.04
N GLY A 149 -4.44 7.12 8.91
CA GLY A 149 -5.62 7.99 8.91
C GLY A 149 -6.56 7.71 7.74
N GLU A 150 -6.00 7.51 6.54
CA GLU A 150 -6.75 7.26 5.32
C GLU A 150 -7.29 5.83 5.25
N GLU A 151 -6.55 4.82 5.72
CA GLU A 151 -7.09 3.46 5.75
C GLU A 151 -8.23 3.32 6.77
N ILE A 152 -8.11 3.95 7.95
CA ILE A 152 -9.23 4.01 8.90
C ILE A 152 -10.45 4.65 8.24
N GLY A 153 -10.27 5.81 7.60
CA GLY A 153 -11.40 6.52 7.02
C GLY A 153 -12.05 5.84 5.84
N PHE A 154 -11.31 5.51 4.81
CA PHE A 154 -11.93 4.98 3.60
C PHE A 154 -12.28 3.49 3.74
N ARG A 155 -11.53 2.71 4.53
CA ARG A 155 -11.70 1.25 4.59
C ARG A 155 -12.53 0.86 5.81
N LEU A 156 -12.13 1.23 7.02
CA LEU A 156 -12.90 0.84 8.22
C LEU A 156 -14.24 1.57 8.30
N THR A 157 -14.29 2.89 8.13
CA THR A 157 -15.56 3.62 8.34
C THR A 157 -16.60 3.39 7.25
N ILE A 158 -16.22 2.93 6.06
CA ILE A 158 -17.17 2.64 4.98
C ILE A 158 -17.32 1.13 4.78
N ILE A 159 -16.28 0.46 4.27
CA ILE A 159 -16.35 -0.97 3.92
C ILE A 159 -16.45 -1.83 5.19
N GLY A 160 -15.65 -1.54 6.22
CA GLY A 160 -15.65 -2.24 7.50
C GLY A 160 -17.00 -2.11 8.22
N LEU A 161 -17.55 -0.90 8.31
CA LEU A 161 -18.86 -0.68 8.91
C LEU A 161 -19.99 -1.36 8.12
N ALA A 162 -19.99 -1.28 6.79
CA ALA A 162 -20.96 -2.02 5.97
C ALA A 162 -20.86 -3.54 6.19
N SER A 163 -19.63 -4.06 6.21
CA SER A 163 -19.31 -5.46 6.53
C SER A 163 -19.84 -5.86 7.91
N LEU A 164 -19.69 -5.01 8.91
CA LEU A 164 -20.18 -5.23 10.26
C LEU A 164 -21.72 -5.20 10.35
N ILE A 165 -22.37 -4.28 9.64
CA ILE A 165 -23.83 -4.21 9.55
C ILE A 165 -24.37 -5.50 8.92
N MET A 166 -23.79 -5.94 7.80
CA MET A 166 -24.16 -7.21 7.16
C MET A 166 -23.99 -8.41 8.11
N TYR A 167 -22.99 -8.39 9.00
CA TYR A 167 -22.76 -9.46 9.97
C TYR A 167 -23.88 -9.48 11.00
N PHE A 168 -24.28 -8.32 11.53
CA PHE A 168 -25.38 -8.21 12.49
C PHE A 168 -26.74 -8.55 11.92
N LEU A 169 -26.96 -8.28 10.63
CA LEU A 169 -28.18 -8.63 9.90
C LEU A 169 -28.25 -10.11 9.50
N SER A 170 -27.13 -10.83 9.57
CA SER A 170 -27.12 -12.28 9.34
C SER A 170 -27.89 -13.02 10.44
N ARG A 171 -28.49 -14.16 10.08
CA ARG A 171 -29.28 -15.01 11.01
C ARG A 171 -28.41 -15.89 11.90
N GLU A 172 -27.09 -15.78 11.82
CA GLU A 172 -26.14 -16.58 12.56
C GLU A 172 -25.94 -16.06 13.99
N GLY A 173 -25.44 -16.94 14.87
CA GLY A 173 -25.06 -16.56 16.23
C GLY A 173 -23.91 -15.53 16.21
N LYS A 174 -24.13 -14.38 16.85
CA LYS A 174 -23.15 -13.29 16.90
C LYS A 174 -22.09 -13.62 17.96
N THR A 175 -20.82 -13.61 17.55
CA THR A 175 -19.68 -13.78 18.47
C THR A 175 -18.78 -12.55 18.41
N LEU A 176 -18.09 -12.22 19.50
CA LEU A 176 -17.11 -11.13 19.50
C LEU A 176 -16.02 -11.33 18.44
N LYS A 177 -15.58 -12.58 18.25
CA LYS A 177 -14.63 -12.94 17.20
C LYS A 177 -15.20 -12.64 15.80
N GLY A 178 -16.46 -12.98 15.54
CA GLY A 178 -17.13 -12.68 14.27
C GLY A 178 -17.34 -11.19 14.04
N VAL A 179 -17.67 -10.42 15.08
CA VAL A 179 -17.74 -8.96 15.03
C VAL A 179 -16.39 -8.36 14.61
N LEU A 180 -15.32 -8.71 15.31
CA LEU A 180 -13.97 -8.21 14.99
C LEU A 180 -13.50 -8.68 13.61
N THR A 181 -13.78 -9.94 13.25
CA THR A 181 -13.34 -10.50 11.96
C THR A 181 -14.11 -9.90 10.79
N SER A 182 -15.42 -9.70 10.90
CA SER A 182 -16.21 -9.03 9.85
C SER A 182 -15.74 -7.58 9.65
N PHE A 183 -15.47 -6.86 10.74
CA PHE A 183 -15.04 -5.47 10.67
C PHE A 183 -13.61 -5.31 10.12
N LEU A 184 -12.68 -6.18 10.52
CA LEU A 184 -11.26 -6.03 10.21
C LEU A 184 -10.78 -6.83 8.99
N ILE A 185 -11.44 -7.96 8.68
CA ILE A 185 -11.08 -8.89 7.60
C ILE A 185 -12.35 -9.52 6.96
N PRO A 186 -13.14 -8.74 6.19
CA PRO A 186 -14.45 -9.17 5.68
C PRO A 186 -14.44 -10.53 4.96
N TYR A 187 -13.41 -10.81 4.16
CA TYR A 187 -13.31 -12.06 3.40
C TYR A 187 -13.39 -13.32 4.26
N LYS A 188 -12.88 -13.30 5.50
CA LYS A 188 -12.92 -14.49 6.38
C LYS A 188 -14.34 -14.86 6.80
N ILE A 189 -15.28 -13.92 6.75
CA ILE A 189 -16.69 -14.15 7.06
C ILE A 189 -17.47 -14.46 5.78
N TYR A 190 -17.21 -13.74 4.69
CA TYR A 190 -18.08 -13.74 3.52
C TYR A 190 -17.52 -14.47 2.29
N LYS A 191 -16.37 -15.14 2.37
CA LYS A 191 -15.74 -15.82 1.21
C LYS A 191 -16.67 -16.74 0.40
N ASP A 192 -17.67 -17.34 1.06
CA ASP A 192 -18.61 -18.29 0.46
C ASP A 192 -20.00 -17.65 0.20
N ASP A 193 -20.18 -16.37 0.54
CA ASP A 193 -21.41 -15.59 0.33
C ASP A 193 -21.17 -14.59 -0.82
N HIS A 194 -21.51 -15.01 -2.04
CA HIS A 194 -21.25 -14.23 -3.24
C HIS A 194 -21.96 -12.87 -3.24
N ASP A 195 -23.19 -12.79 -2.73
CA ASP A 195 -23.97 -11.56 -2.70
C ASP A 195 -23.31 -10.50 -1.81
N LYS A 196 -22.90 -10.89 -0.58
CA LYS A 196 -22.19 -9.97 0.31
C LYS A 196 -20.81 -9.61 -0.23
N MET A 197 -20.11 -10.53 -0.89
CA MET A 197 -18.85 -10.23 -1.55
C MET A 197 -19.01 -9.24 -2.71
N TYR A 198 -20.09 -9.33 -3.50
CA TYR A 198 -20.39 -8.34 -4.54
C TYR A 198 -20.62 -6.95 -3.95
N VAL A 199 -21.38 -6.86 -2.85
CA VAL A 199 -21.57 -5.60 -2.13
C VAL A 199 -20.22 -5.01 -1.69
N LEU A 200 -19.33 -5.82 -1.11
CA LEU A 200 -18.00 -5.37 -0.69
C LEU A 200 -17.16 -4.87 -1.88
N TYR A 201 -17.18 -5.55 -3.03
CA TYR A 201 -16.43 -5.09 -4.20
C TYR A 201 -17.01 -3.84 -4.84
N ILE A 202 -18.34 -3.67 -4.84
CA ILE A 202 -18.98 -2.42 -5.27
C ILE A 202 -18.55 -1.28 -4.34
N LEU A 203 -18.52 -1.53 -3.02
CA LEU A 203 -18.02 -0.55 -2.06
C LEU A 203 -16.55 -0.24 -2.29
N VAL A 204 -15.69 -1.21 -2.62
CA VAL A 204 -14.30 -0.95 -3.00
C VAL A 204 -14.25 0.02 -4.17
N ILE A 205 -14.95 -0.25 -5.27
CA ILE A 205 -14.98 0.64 -6.45
C ILE A 205 -15.45 2.05 -6.05
N PHE A 206 -16.56 2.13 -5.30
CA PHE A 206 -17.10 3.39 -4.84
C PHE A 206 -16.10 4.17 -4.00
N THR A 207 -15.51 3.56 -2.97
CA THR A 207 -14.53 4.22 -2.10
C THR A 207 -13.27 4.61 -2.84
N SER A 208 -12.87 3.86 -3.87
CA SER A 208 -11.69 4.20 -4.70
C SER A 208 -11.92 5.43 -5.56
N LEU A 209 -13.10 5.57 -6.15
CA LEU A 209 -13.49 6.78 -6.87
C LEU A 209 -13.43 7.99 -5.94
N VAL A 210 -14.07 7.84 -4.78
CA VAL A 210 -14.14 8.88 -3.76
C VAL A 210 -12.74 9.24 -3.22
N PHE A 211 -11.89 8.24 -2.98
CA PHE A 211 -10.49 8.42 -2.58
C PHE A 211 -9.70 9.20 -3.64
N GLY A 212 -9.87 8.87 -4.92
CA GLY A 212 -9.24 9.59 -6.03
C GLY A 212 -9.64 11.05 -6.10
N PHE A 213 -10.93 11.36 -6.01
CA PHE A 213 -11.40 12.75 -6.04
C PHE A 213 -11.03 13.53 -4.78
N ALA A 214 -10.97 12.88 -3.61
CA ALA A 214 -10.54 13.53 -2.37
C ALA A 214 -9.11 14.08 -2.46
N HIS A 215 -8.24 13.50 -3.30
CA HIS A 215 -6.89 14.00 -3.50
C HIS A 215 -6.83 15.37 -4.18
N LEU A 216 -7.87 15.79 -4.92
CA LEU A 216 -7.94 17.17 -5.44
C LEU A 216 -8.13 18.22 -4.33
N MET A 217 -8.51 17.79 -3.12
CA MET A 217 -8.63 18.67 -1.97
C MET A 217 -7.29 18.82 -1.20
N GLY A 218 -6.29 18.01 -1.54
CA GLY A 218 -4.95 18.13 -0.97
C GLY A 218 -4.15 19.26 -1.63
N PRO A 219 -3.21 19.89 -0.91
CA PRO A 219 -2.43 20.99 -1.45
C PRO A 219 -1.47 20.49 -2.54
N GLY A 220 -1.40 21.19 -3.67
CA GLY A 220 -0.49 20.91 -4.79
C GLY A 220 -0.91 19.80 -5.78
N TRP A 221 -1.82 18.90 -5.42
CA TRP A 221 -2.28 17.84 -6.32
C TRP A 221 -3.08 18.38 -7.51
N LYS A 222 -2.81 17.82 -8.70
CA LYS A 222 -3.47 18.18 -9.96
C LYS A 222 -4.33 17.04 -10.49
N LEU A 223 -5.01 17.28 -11.61
CA LEU A 223 -5.98 16.35 -12.19
C LEU A 223 -5.41 14.94 -12.46
N GLY A 224 -4.13 14.84 -12.82
CA GLY A 224 -3.45 13.55 -13.03
C GLY A 224 -3.44 12.66 -11.80
N LYS A 225 -3.43 13.25 -10.59
CA LYS A 225 -3.45 12.49 -9.33
C LYS A 225 -4.70 11.65 -9.16
N VAL A 226 -5.85 12.09 -9.69
CA VAL A 226 -7.14 11.42 -9.49
C VAL A 226 -7.09 9.97 -9.96
N THR A 227 -6.60 9.71 -11.18
CA THR A 227 -6.55 8.35 -11.74
C THR A 227 -5.55 7.46 -11.00
N LEU A 228 -4.40 8.03 -10.60
CA LEU A 228 -3.39 7.30 -9.82
C LEU A 228 -3.93 6.93 -8.44
N SER A 229 -4.63 7.85 -7.77
CA SER A 229 -5.27 7.62 -6.48
C SER A 229 -6.46 6.67 -6.60
N ILE A 230 -7.25 6.69 -7.68
CA ILE A 230 -8.29 5.65 -7.91
C ILE A 230 -7.66 4.27 -8.00
N LEU A 231 -6.58 4.13 -8.77
CA LEU A 231 -5.87 2.85 -8.92
C LEU A 231 -5.32 2.36 -7.57
N ALA A 232 -4.67 3.24 -6.81
CA ALA A 232 -4.23 2.94 -5.44
C ALA A 232 -5.42 2.57 -4.54
N GLY A 233 -6.53 3.30 -4.62
CA GLY A 233 -7.76 3.03 -3.90
C GLY A 233 -8.28 1.62 -4.16
N LEU A 234 -8.34 1.17 -5.42
CA LEU A 234 -8.80 -0.17 -5.80
C LEU A 234 -7.91 -1.25 -5.21
N TYR A 235 -6.59 -1.05 -5.29
CA TYR A 235 -5.61 -1.94 -4.69
C TYR A 235 -5.79 -2.06 -3.17
N LEU A 236 -5.85 -0.93 -2.47
CA LEU A 236 -5.99 -0.88 -1.01
C LEU A 236 -7.34 -1.45 -0.56
N GLY A 237 -8.44 -1.08 -1.22
CA GLY A 237 -9.75 -1.65 -0.92
C GLY A 237 -9.81 -3.17 -1.12
N TYR A 238 -9.16 -3.69 -2.18
CA TYR A 238 -9.00 -5.13 -2.39
C TYR A 238 -8.19 -5.78 -1.26
N LEU A 239 -7.07 -5.19 -0.86
CA LEU A 239 -6.27 -5.70 0.26
C LEU A 239 -7.06 -5.73 1.56
N PHE A 240 -7.81 -4.67 1.87
CA PHE A 240 -8.67 -4.61 3.05
C PHE A 240 -9.70 -5.73 3.06
N VAL A 241 -10.46 -5.90 1.97
CA VAL A 241 -11.48 -6.95 1.89
C VAL A 241 -10.85 -8.33 2.02
N LYS A 242 -9.79 -8.62 1.26
CA LYS A 242 -9.21 -9.96 1.12
C LYS A 242 -8.32 -10.38 2.30
N TYR A 243 -7.49 -9.46 2.78
CA TYR A 243 -6.42 -9.74 3.73
C TYR A 243 -6.55 -8.98 5.05
N GLY A 244 -7.28 -7.85 5.05
CA GLY A 244 -7.63 -7.10 6.25
C GLY A 244 -6.96 -5.74 6.35
N ILE A 245 -7.35 -4.99 7.38
CA ILE A 245 -6.88 -3.61 7.59
C ILE A 245 -5.36 -3.50 7.71
N THR A 246 -4.72 -4.45 8.39
CA THR A 246 -3.27 -4.47 8.56
C THR A 246 -2.54 -4.53 7.22
N THR A 247 -2.99 -5.41 6.31
CA THR A 247 -2.38 -5.55 4.98
C THR A 247 -2.65 -4.32 4.12
N SER A 248 -3.83 -3.71 4.26
CA SER A 248 -4.16 -2.44 3.58
C SER A 248 -3.23 -1.30 4.03
N ILE A 249 -3.02 -1.14 5.33
CA ILE A 249 -2.12 -0.13 5.91
C ILE A 249 -0.68 -0.33 5.41
N LEU A 250 -0.17 -1.56 5.43
CA LEU A 250 1.17 -1.84 4.92
C LEU A 250 1.27 -1.61 3.40
N GLY A 251 0.23 -1.97 2.64
CA GLY A 251 0.17 -1.71 1.21
C GLY A 251 0.16 -0.22 0.88
N HIS A 252 -0.45 0.60 1.74
CA HIS A 252 -0.45 2.06 1.58
C HIS A 252 0.91 2.64 1.99
N ALA A 253 1.45 2.22 3.13
CA ALA A 253 2.79 2.60 3.57
C ALA A 253 3.89 2.21 2.57
N TYR A 254 3.67 1.20 1.72
CA TYR A 254 4.55 0.93 0.59
C TYR A 254 4.69 2.14 -0.36
N PHE A 255 3.58 2.76 -0.76
CA PHE A 255 3.63 3.90 -1.68
C PHE A 255 4.09 5.18 -1.01
N ASN A 256 3.66 5.43 0.23
CA ASN A 256 3.92 6.71 0.89
C ASN A 256 5.23 6.74 1.68
N VAL A 257 5.65 5.61 2.24
CA VAL A 257 6.84 5.54 3.12
C VAL A 257 7.97 4.83 2.42
N TYR A 258 7.75 3.60 1.94
CA TYR A 258 8.83 2.84 1.32
C TYR A 258 9.40 3.56 0.08
N LEU A 259 8.56 3.97 -0.88
CA LEU A 259 9.06 4.67 -2.07
C LEU A 259 9.66 6.04 -1.74
N LEU A 260 9.07 6.76 -0.77
CA LEU A 260 9.55 8.08 -0.37
C LEU A 260 10.89 8.00 0.40
N THR A 261 11.07 6.98 1.22
CA THR A 261 12.37 6.67 1.85
C THR A 261 13.42 6.42 0.78
N LEU A 262 13.13 5.60 -0.24
CA LEU A 262 14.07 5.37 -1.35
C LEU A 262 14.38 6.65 -2.14
N TYR A 263 13.39 7.53 -2.31
CA TYR A 263 13.55 8.83 -2.97
C TYR A 263 14.53 9.73 -2.21
N PHE A 264 14.30 9.97 -0.91
CA PHE A 264 15.17 10.84 -0.12
C PHE A 264 16.57 10.25 0.07
N LEU A 265 16.70 8.92 0.13
CA LEU A 265 18.00 8.25 0.07
C LEU A 265 18.74 8.48 -1.26
N SER A 266 18.03 8.77 -2.35
CA SER A 266 18.66 9.11 -3.62
C SER A 266 19.03 10.59 -3.74
N GLU A 267 18.27 11.50 -3.13
CA GLU A 267 18.60 12.94 -3.10
C GLU A 267 19.86 13.24 -2.29
N LEU A 268 20.10 12.46 -1.24
CA LEU A 268 21.38 12.37 -0.51
C LEU A 268 22.61 12.33 -1.44
N ALA A 269 22.48 11.78 -2.65
CA ALA A 269 23.55 11.65 -3.63
C ALA A 269 23.88 12.94 -4.40
N GLY A 270 22.90 13.85 -4.53
CA GLY A 270 22.94 14.97 -5.47
C GLY A 270 23.66 16.21 -4.93
N ASP A 271 23.61 16.42 -3.61
CA ASP A 271 24.04 17.68 -2.99
C ASP A 271 25.50 17.66 -2.47
N TYR A 272 26.16 16.50 -2.44
CA TYR A 272 27.58 16.38 -2.07
C TYR A 272 28.25 15.12 -2.65
N ILE A 273 29.59 15.02 -2.58
CA ILE A 273 30.30 13.77 -2.89
C ILE A 273 29.88 12.74 -1.84
N PRO A 274 29.12 11.69 -2.21
CA PRO A 274 28.59 10.78 -1.20
C PRO A 274 29.74 9.96 -0.62
N THR A 275 29.72 9.77 0.68
CA THR A 275 30.59 8.83 1.36
C THR A 275 30.34 7.41 0.82
N TYR A 276 31.29 6.50 1.03
CA TYR A 276 31.12 5.11 0.62
C TYR A 276 29.84 4.47 1.20
N GLY A 277 29.44 4.85 2.42
CA GLY A 277 28.20 4.38 3.04
C GLY A 277 26.96 4.86 2.28
N GLU A 278 26.88 6.15 1.97
CA GLU A 278 25.77 6.75 1.24
C GLU A 278 25.66 6.16 -0.19
N MET A 279 26.79 5.97 -0.88
CA MET A 279 26.80 5.30 -2.20
C MET A 279 26.21 3.88 -2.17
N VAL A 280 26.44 3.15 -1.08
CA VAL A 280 25.87 1.81 -0.88
C VAL A 280 24.36 1.92 -0.69
N GLU A 281 23.86 2.86 0.12
CA GLU A 281 22.43 3.06 0.35
C GLU A 281 21.68 3.49 -0.92
N ILE A 282 22.26 4.36 -1.73
CA ILE A 282 21.72 4.77 -3.04
C ILE A 282 21.64 3.58 -3.98
N THR A 283 22.73 2.82 -4.10
CA THR A 283 22.79 1.64 -4.98
C THR A 283 21.72 0.63 -4.57
N ILE A 284 21.59 0.39 -3.27
CA ILE A 284 20.56 -0.48 -2.70
C ILE A 284 19.15 0.05 -3.06
N SER A 285 18.91 1.35 -2.92
CA SER A 285 17.61 1.97 -3.22
C SER A 285 17.22 1.86 -4.69
N VAL A 286 18.15 2.13 -5.61
CA VAL A 286 17.92 1.97 -7.06
C VAL A 286 17.64 0.52 -7.42
N LEU A 287 18.42 -0.42 -6.87
CA LEU A 287 18.19 -1.86 -7.10
C LEU A 287 16.81 -2.30 -6.60
N TYR A 288 16.34 -1.76 -5.47
CA TYR A 288 15.01 -2.06 -4.93
C TYR A 288 13.86 -1.46 -5.73
N PHE A 289 14.05 -0.25 -6.26
CA PHE A 289 13.09 0.33 -7.18
C PHE A 289 12.96 -0.51 -8.46
N ILE A 290 14.10 -0.91 -9.04
CA ILE A 290 14.14 -1.81 -10.22
C ILE A 290 13.49 -3.16 -9.88
N LEU A 291 13.78 -3.73 -8.71
CA LEU A 291 13.17 -4.98 -8.27
C LEU A 291 11.65 -4.87 -8.15
N SER A 292 11.14 -3.75 -7.60
CA SER A 292 9.70 -3.48 -7.49
C SER A 292 9.01 -3.45 -8.85
N ILE A 293 9.63 -2.79 -9.84
CA ILE A 293 9.15 -2.78 -11.24
C ILE A 293 9.19 -4.18 -11.84
N ALA A 294 10.31 -4.90 -11.70
CA ALA A 294 10.48 -6.23 -12.24
C ALA A 294 9.43 -7.20 -11.69
N ILE A 295 9.19 -7.18 -10.38
CA ILE A 295 8.13 -7.95 -9.72
C ILE A 295 6.77 -7.59 -10.30
N GLY A 296 6.48 -6.30 -10.46
CA GLY A 296 5.22 -5.82 -11.04
C GLY A 296 4.98 -6.35 -12.45
N VAL A 297 5.97 -6.22 -13.34
CA VAL A 297 5.87 -6.71 -14.72
C VAL A 297 5.70 -8.23 -14.76
N ILE A 298 6.53 -8.98 -14.03
CA ILE A 298 6.45 -10.45 -13.97
C ILE A 298 5.07 -10.89 -13.48
N TYR A 299 4.56 -10.27 -12.42
CA TYR A 299 3.28 -10.63 -11.84
C TYR A 299 2.11 -10.24 -12.74
N LEU A 300 2.16 -9.08 -13.40
CA LEU A 300 1.16 -8.65 -14.36
C LEU A 300 1.07 -9.62 -15.55
N VAL A 301 2.22 -10.02 -16.12
CA VAL A 301 2.28 -11.01 -17.21
C VAL A 301 1.70 -12.35 -16.75
N TRP A 302 2.00 -12.78 -15.53
CA TRP A 302 1.43 -14.01 -14.97
C TRP A 302 -0.09 -13.94 -14.79
N LEU A 303 -0.61 -12.81 -14.31
CA LEU A 303 -2.06 -12.59 -14.21
C LEU A 303 -2.73 -12.60 -15.59
N ALA A 304 -2.13 -11.94 -16.58
CA ALA A 304 -2.61 -11.95 -17.96
C ALA A 304 -2.61 -13.37 -18.56
N TYR A 305 -1.54 -14.13 -18.36
CA TYR A 305 -1.46 -15.54 -18.77
C TYR A 305 -2.58 -16.38 -18.15
N LYS A 306 -2.80 -16.25 -16.83
CA LYS A 306 -3.88 -16.97 -16.14
C LYS A 306 -5.27 -16.58 -16.65
N PHE A 307 -5.49 -15.30 -16.91
CA PHE A 307 -6.73 -14.80 -17.47
C PHE A 307 -6.98 -15.40 -18.85
N VAL A 308 -6.02 -15.29 -19.77
CA VAL A 308 -6.14 -15.86 -21.12
C VAL A 308 -6.41 -17.36 -21.05
N LYS A 309 -5.59 -18.12 -20.30
CA LYS A 309 -5.75 -19.58 -20.17
C LYS A 309 -7.14 -20.00 -19.68
N ARG A 310 -7.71 -19.26 -18.72
CA ARG A 310 -9.05 -19.53 -18.17
C ARG A 310 -10.16 -19.39 -19.23
N TYR A 311 -10.02 -18.43 -20.15
CA TYR A 311 -11.06 -18.11 -21.13
C TYR A 311 -10.79 -18.63 -22.55
N SER A 312 -9.55 -19.03 -22.85
CA SER A 312 -9.15 -19.56 -24.16
C SER A 312 -9.42 -21.05 -24.34
N GLY A 313 -10.05 -21.73 -23.37
CA GLY A 313 -10.35 -23.17 -23.43
C GLY A 313 -9.11 -24.08 -23.48
N TYR A 314 -7.90 -23.55 -23.27
CA TYR A 314 -6.64 -24.30 -23.22
C TYR A 314 -6.59 -25.16 -21.94
N GLY A 315 -7.34 -26.25 -21.96
CA GLY A 315 -7.53 -27.16 -20.83
C GLY A 315 -8.78 -28.05 -20.90
N VAL A 316 -9.67 -27.88 -21.90
CA VAL A 316 -10.72 -28.87 -22.15
C VAL A 316 -10.13 -29.98 -23.01
N GLU A 317 -9.60 -31.02 -22.37
CA GLU A 317 -9.49 -32.32 -23.03
C GLU A 317 -10.92 -32.77 -23.34
N TYR A 318 -11.27 -32.78 -24.63
CA TYR A 318 -12.40 -33.59 -25.07
C TYR A 318 -11.95 -35.04 -24.90
N GLU A 319 -12.33 -35.67 -23.80
CA GLU A 319 -12.42 -37.13 -23.76
C GLU A 319 -13.53 -37.51 -24.75
N ILE A 320 -13.12 -37.96 -25.94
CA ILE A 320 -13.94 -38.74 -26.88
C ILE A 320 -13.51 -40.19 -26.75
#